data_AF-A0A7Z9Y0U5-F1
#
_entry.id   AF-A0A7Z9Y0U5-F1
#
_cell.length_a   1.000
_cell.length_b   1.000
_cell.length_c   1.000
_cell.angle_alpha   90.00
_cell.angle_beta   90.00
_cell.angle_gamma   90.00
#
_symmetry.space_group_name_H-M   'P 1'
#
loop_
_entity.id
_entity.type
_entity.pdbx_description
1 polymer ?
#
loop_
_entity_poly.entity_id
_entity_poly.type
_entity_poly.pdbx_seq_one_letter_code
_entity_poly.pdbx_strand_id
1 'polypeptide(L)'
;MARYQIPPDPRDPNQKRPRRMRRDSPDPIPWKYLGMGLVVTVVGIVIALAIVRALLARPPLNVSPVEPTIIVLTAPPSPVPSPTPNIVTPTPIPTFTPVPTPDTAVAPEEVTAGYYAVVANTDGIGVSVRGGPSTSNTLITVADEGAIVLVLDGPESANTFLWWQVRLEDGTEGWVAGQFLEPAAKP
;
A
#
# COMPACT_ATOMS: atom_id res chain seq x y z
N MET A 1 39.47 -41.27 -56.76
CA MET A 1 40.48 -40.71 -57.67
C MET A 1 41.39 -39.78 -56.88
N ALA A 2 42.51 -40.28 -56.35
CA ALA A 2 43.47 -39.48 -55.60
C ALA A 2 44.44 -38.79 -56.56
N ARG A 3 44.45 -37.45 -56.60
CA ARG A 3 45.43 -36.68 -57.38
C ARG A 3 46.70 -36.52 -56.55
N TYR A 4 47.81 -37.05 -57.04
CA TYR A 4 49.13 -36.90 -56.44
C TYR A 4 49.59 -35.44 -56.62
N GLN A 5 49.81 -34.71 -55.52
CA GLN A 5 50.46 -33.38 -55.54
C GLN A 5 51.96 -33.57 -55.31
N ILE A 6 52.77 -33.02 -56.21
CA ILE A 6 54.23 -33.07 -56.17
C ILE A 6 54.73 -32.10 -55.08
N PRO A 7 55.59 -32.54 -54.13
CA PRO A 7 56.19 -31.66 -53.13
C PRO A 7 57.10 -30.59 -53.75
N PRO A 8 57.18 -29.38 -53.18
CA PRO A 8 58.03 -28.31 -53.71
C PRO A 8 59.52 -28.69 -53.62
N ASP A 9 60.24 -28.56 -54.73
CA ASP A 9 61.67 -28.85 -54.86
C ASP A 9 62.51 -27.80 -54.10
N PRO A 10 63.34 -28.19 -53.13
CA PRO A 10 64.19 -27.28 -52.36
C PRO A 10 65.36 -26.66 -53.16
N ARG A 11 65.59 -27.07 -54.42
CA ARG A 11 66.70 -26.56 -55.24
C ARG A 11 66.28 -25.55 -56.31
N ASP A 12 65.03 -25.05 -56.29
CA ASP A 12 64.56 -24.03 -57.23
C ASP A 12 65.24 -22.65 -56.96
N PRO A 13 66.11 -22.16 -57.85
CA PRO A 13 66.78 -20.86 -57.68
C PRO A 13 65.83 -19.66 -57.79
N ASN A 14 64.58 -19.85 -58.24
CA ASN A 14 63.58 -18.80 -58.39
C ASN A 14 62.67 -18.61 -57.17
N GLN A 15 62.91 -19.30 -56.04
CA GLN A 15 62.17 -19.00 -54.80
C GLN A 15 62.58 -17.63 -54.23
N LYS A 16 61.71 -16.64 -54.43
CA LYS A 16 61.83 -15.32 -53.81
C LYS A 16 61.73 -15.46 -52.28
N ARG A 17 62.85 -15.26 -51.58
CA ARG A 17 62.87 -15.16 -50.11
C ARG A 17 61.94 -14.03 -49.66
N PRO A 18 61.03 -14.25 -48.69
CA PRO A 18 60.17 -13.18 -48.18
C PRO A 18 61.04 -12.08 -47.55
N ARG A 19 60.85 -10.85 -48.01
CA ARG A 19 61.49 -9.66 -47.43
C ARG A 19 61.06 -9.57 -45.96
N ARG A 20 62.01 -9.70 -45.02
CA ARG A 20 61.77 -9.38 -43.61
C ARG A 20 61.37 -7.91 -43.52
N MET A 21 60.08 -7.68 -43.30
CA MET A 21 59.50 -6.36 -43.10
C MET A 21 59.96 -5.86 -41.73
N ARG A 22 61.01 -5.03 -41.71
CA ARG A 22 61.44 -4.31 -40.50
C ARG A 22 60.34 -3.29 -40.19
N ARG A 23 59.49 -3.62 -39.20
CA ARG A 23 58.38 -2.79 -38.77
C ARG A 23 58.93 -1.78 -37.76
N ASP A 24 59.46 -0.67 -38.26
CA ASP A 24 59.79 0.50 -37.43
C ASP A 24 58.47 1.20 -37.10
N SER A 25 57.80 0.75 -36.03
CA SER A 25 56.64 1.45 -35.47
C SER A 25 57.16 2.57 -34.56
N PRO A 26 56.85 3.86 -34.82
CA PRO A 26 57.21 4.94 -33.91
C PRO A 26 56.35 4.81 -32.64
N ASP A 27 56.99 4.60 -31.50
CA ASP A 27 56.30 4.54 -30.21
C ASP A 27 55.50 5.84 -29.99
N PRO A 28 54.21 5.76 -29.62
CA PRO A 28 53.41 6.95 -29.42
C PRO A 28 53.95 7.73 -28.21
N ILE A 29 54.41 8.95 -28.47
CA ILE A 29 54.98 9.86 -27.48
C ILE A 29 53.97 10.03 -26.33
N PRO A 30 54.33 9.71 -25.07
CA PRO A 30 53.39 9.64 -23.94
C PRO A 30 52.67 10.97 -23.66
N TRP A 31 53.26 12.10 -24.08
CA TRP A 31 52.69 13.44 -23.95
C TRP A 31 51.38 13.64 -24.73
N LYS A 32 51.16 12.90 -25.83
CA LYS A 32 49.94 13.03 -26.65
C LYS A 32 48.68 12.59 -25.89
N TYR A 33 48.78 11.52 -25.10
CA TYR A 33 47.67 11.03 -24.28
C TYR A 33 47.37 11.96 -23.11
N LEU A 34 48.40 12.57 -22.52
CA LEU A 34 48.23 13.56 -21.45
C LEU A 34 47.53 14.83 -21.96
N GLY A 35 47.92 15.34 -23.13
CA GLY A 35 47.25 16.46 -23.78
C GLY A 35 45.78 16.17 -24.12
N MET A 36 45.51 14.97 -24.64
CA MET A 36 44.14 14.53 -24.95
C MET A 36 43.27 14.41 -23.69
N GLY A 37 43.82 13.88 -22.60
CA GLY A 37 43.13 13.81 -21.30
C GLY A 37 42.76 15.19 -20.77
N LEU A 38 43.69 16.15 -20.84
CA LEU A 38 43.42 17.54 -20.44
C LEU A 38 42.28 18.15 -21.27
N VAL A 39 42.29 17.97 -22.60
CA VAL A 39 41.22 18.49 -23.48
C VAL A 39 39.86 17.88 -23.11
N VAL A 40 39.78 16.57 -22.88
CA VAL A 40 38.53 15.91 -22.48
C VAL A 40 38.01 16.46 -21.14
N THR A 41 38.89 16.67 -20.16
CA THR A 41 38.48 17.23 -18.86
C THR A 41 37.96 18.66 -19.00
N VAL A 42 38.62 19.51 -19.79
CA VAL A 42 38.17 20.89 -20.02
C VAL A 42 36.82 20.90 -20.74
N VAL A 43 36.65 20.08 -21.78
CA VAL A 43 35.37 19.95 -22.49
C VAL A 43 34.26 19.48 -21.55
N GLY A 44 34.54 18.49 -20.70
CA GLY A 44 33.60 18.02 -19.68
C GLY A 44 33.17 19.12 -18.71
N ILE A 45 34.13 19.93 -18.23
CA ILE A 45 33.85 21.07 -17.33
C ILE A 45 32.99 22.12 -18.03
N VAL A 46 33.29 22.44 -19.30
CA VAL A 46 32.50 23.41 -20.07
C VAL A 46 31.05 22.93 -20.26
N ILE A 47 30.85 21.65 -20.59
CA ILE A 47 29.51 21.06 -20.72
C ILE A 47 28.78 21.08 -19.38
N ALA A 48 29.44 20.69 -18.29
CA ALA A 48 28.84 20.71 -16.95
C ALA A 48 28.41 22.14 -16.55
N LEU A 49 29.26 23.13 -16.76
CA LEU A 49 28.94 24.54 -16.49
C LEU A 49 27.80 25.06 -17.37
N ALA A 50 27.74 24.63 -18.64
CA ALA A 50 26.64 24.99 -19.54
C ALA A 50 25.31 24.41 -19.07
N ILE A 51 25.28 23.15 -18.63
CA ILE A 51 24.08 22.50 -18.07
C ILE A 51 23.64 23.22 -16.81
N VAL A 52 24.57 23.47 -15.88
CA VAL A 52 24.27 24.19 -14.62
C VAL A 52 23.66 25.56 -14.93
N ARG A 53 24.28 26.36 -15.81
CA ARG A 53 23.72 27.65 -16.24
C ARG A 53 22.32 27.52 -16.85
N ALA A 54 22.10 26.50 -17.69
CA ALA A 54 20.79 26.25 -18.29
C ALA A 54 19.72 25.84 -17.26
N LEU A 55 20.09 25.16 -16.17
CA LEU A 55 19.18 24.83 -15.07
C LEU A 55 18.85 26.05 -14.20
N LEU A 56 19.86 26.86 -13.87
CA LEU A 56 19.70 28.09 -13.08
C LEU A 56 18.94 29.20 -13.82
N ALA A 57 19.03 29.24 -15.16
CA ALA A 57 18.34 30.22 -15.99
C ALA A 57 16.90 29.83 -16.36
N ARG A 58 16.37 28.72 -15.81
CA ARG A 58 14.97 28.33 -16.07
C ARG A 58 14.04 29.38 -15.46
N PRO A 59 13.18 30.04 -16.25
CA PRO A 59 12.16 30.92 -15.70
C PRO A 59 11.23 30.11 -14.79
N PRO A 60 10.76 30.68 -13.66
CA PRO A 60 9.74 30.01 -12.85
C PRO A 60 8.50 29.77 -13.70
N LEU A 61 7.80 28.66 -13.45
CA LEU A 61 6.51 28.39 -14.10
C LEU A 61 5.58 29.58 -13.86
N ASN A 62 4.98 30.11 -14.92
CA ASN A 62 3.95 31.14 -14.82
C ASN A 62 2.75 30.56 -14.07
N VAL A 63 2.72 30.77 -12.76
CA VAL A 63 1.54 30.48 -11.95
C VAL A 63 0.61 31.67 -12.10
N SER A 64 -0.50 31.50 -12.82
CA SER A 64 -1.56 32.51 -12.84
C SER A 64 -2.07 32.67 -11.40
N PRO A 65 -2.09 33.90 -10.84
CA PRO A 65 -2.72 34.12 -9.55
C PRO A 65 -4.20 33.75 -9.64
N VAL A 66 -4.68 32.95 -8.69
CA VAL A 66 -6.12 32.65 -8.58
C VAL A 66 -6.83 33.97 -8.28
N GLU A 67 -7.74 34.40 -9.15
CA GLU A 67 -8.56 35.58 -8.88
C GLU A 67 -9.40 35.35 -7.62
N PRO A 68 -9.48 36.32 -6.69
CA PRO A 68 -10.30 36.17 -5.51
C PRO A 68 -11.78 36.15 -5.91
N THR A 69 -12.45 35.02 -5.71
CA THR A 69 -13.92 34.93 -5.83
C THR A 69 -14.56 35.72 -4.70
N ILE A 70 -15.16 36.87 -5.02
CA ILE A 70 -15.94 37.66 -4.06
C ILE A 70 -17.27 36.93 -3.82
N ILE A 71 -17.43 36.35 -2.63
CA ILE A 71 -18.69 35.73 -2.20
C ILE A 71 -19.59 36.85 -1.65
N VAL A 72 -20.57 37.27 -2.44
CA VAL A 72 -21.61 38.21 -1.99
C VAL A 72 -22.66 37.41 -1.21
N LEU A 73 -22.69 37.59 0.11
CA LEU A 73 -23.72 37.03 0.98
C LEU A 73 -25.00 37.86 0.86
N THR A 74 -25.89 37.51 -0.06
CA THR A 74 -27.25 38.05 -0.10
C THR A 74 -28.10 37.36 0.98
N ALA A 75 -28.47 38.11 2.02
CA ALA A 75 -29.39 37.62 3.04
C ALA A 75 -30.77 37.34 2.41
N PRO A 76 -31.40 36.19 2.70
CA PRO A 76 -32.75 35.90 2.24
C PRO A 76 -33.76 36.92 2.84
N PRO A 77 -34.86 37.23 2.12
CA PRO A 77 -35.87 38.17 2.61
C PRO A 77 -36.44 37.67 3.95
N SER A 78 -36.58 38.57 4.91
CA SER A 78 -37.18 38.26 6.22
C SER A 78 -38.62 37.77 6.02
N PRO A 79 -39.01 36.62 6.60
CA PRO A 79 -40.35 36.08 6.41
C PRO A 79 -41.40 37.00 7.05
N VAL A 80 -42.45 37.30 6.29
CA VAL A 80 -43.65 38.01 6.76
C VAL A 80 -44.33 37.17 7.86
N PRO A 81 -44.81 37.77 8.97
CA PRO A 81 -45.46 37.01 10.05
C PRO A 81 -46.67 36.22 9.53
N SER A 82 -46.64 34.91 9.74
CA SER A 82 -47.72 33.97 9.40
C SER A 82 -48.69 33.82 10.58
N PRO A 83 -50.02 33.78 10.36
CA PRO A 83 -50.98 33.60 11.45
C PRO A 83 -50.80 32.26 12.17
N THR A 84 -50.87 32.28 13.50
CA THR A 84 -50.74 31.10 14.36
C THR A 84 -51.90 30.14 14.12
N PRO A 85 -51.65 28.87 13.74
CA PRO A 85 -52.71 27.87 13.61
C PRO A 85 -53.24 27.44 14.98
N ASN A 86 -54.57 27.38 15.11
CA ASN A 86 -55.25 26.86 16.30
C ASN A 86 -55.16 25.33 16.32
N ILE A 87 -54.26 24.77 17.14
CA ILE A 87 -54.03 23.33 17.28
C ILE A 87 -55.05 22.74 18.26
N VAL A 88 -55.77 21.70 17.83
CA VAL A 88 -56.67 20.90 18.67
C VAL A 88 -55.89 20.04 19.67
N THR A 89 -56.46 19.83 20.85
CA THR A 89 -55.87 19.05 21.96
C THR A 89 -55.36 17.67 21.49
N PRO A 90 -54.11 17.29 21.79
CA PRO A 90 -53.59 15.97 21.41
C PRO A 90 -54.27 14.87 22.24
N THR A 91 -54.70 13.81 21.55
CA THR A 91 -55.12 12.53 22.14
C THR A 91 -53.97 11.91 22.96
N PRO A 92 -54.22 11.27 24.12
CA PRO A 92 -53.14 10.65 24.91
C PRO A 92 -52.40 9.58 24.11
N ILE A 93 -51.06 9.66 24.14
CA ILE A 93 -50.12 8.73 23.52
C ILE A 93 -50.20 7.38 24.26
N PRO A 94 -50.22 6.23 23.57
CA PRO A 94 -50.16 4.92 24.23
C PRO A 94 -48.85 4.76 25.00
N THR A 95 -48.95 4.30 26.25
CA THR A 95 -47.79 3.97 27.10
C THR A 95 -46.99 2.84 26.46
N PHE A 96 -45.75 3.12 26.06
CA PHE A 96 -44.80 2.08 25.68
C PHE A 96 -44.48 1.22 26.90
N THR A 97 -44.77 -0.08 26.82
CA THR A 97 -44.25 -1.06 27.78
C THR A 97 -42.72 -1.07 27.64
N PRO A 98 -41.95 -0.84 28.71
CA PRO A 98 -40.49 -0.90 28.62
C PRO A 98 -40.08 -2.31 28.20
N VAL A 99 -39.29 -2.39 27.13
CA VAL A 99 -38.54 -3.60 26.78
C VAL A 99 -37.67 -3.94 28.00
N PRO A 100 -37.61 -5.20 28.48
CA PRO A 100 -36.74 -5.57 29.59
C PRO A 100 -35.32 -5.11 29.27
N THR A 101 -34.74 -4.29 30.15
CA THR A 101 -33.33 -3.94 30.07
C THR A 101 -32.54 -5.24 30.22
N PRO A 102 -31.73 -5.65 29.22
CA PRO A 102 -30.92 -6.85 29.35
C PRO A 102 -30.01 -6.73 30.56
N ASP A 103 -30.15 -7.66 31.51
CA ASP A 103 -29.30 -7.76 32.67
C ASP A 103 -27.92 -8.24 32.21
N THR A 104 -26.98 -7.31 32.09
CA THR A 104 -25.63 -7.58 31.60
C THR A 104 -24.80 -8.42 32.58
N ALA A 105 -25.32 -8.71 33.78
CA ALA A 105 -24.68 -9.58 34.76
C ALA A 105 -24.86 -11.08 34.47
N VAL A 106 -25.80 -11.45 33.60
CA VAL A 106 -26.06 -12.85 33.22
C VAL A 106 -25.48 -13.12 31.84
N ALA A 107 -24.60 -14.11 31.73
CA ALA A 107 -24.07 -14.55 30.44
C ALA A 107 -25.20 -15.23 29.64
N PRO A 108 -25.40 -14.86 28.36
CA PRO A 108 -26.38 -15.54 27.50
C PRO A 108 -25.95 -17.00 27.23
N GLU A 109 -26.91 -17.89 26.97
CA GLU A 109 -26.61 -19.31 26.64
C GLU A 109 -25.86 -19.47 25.31
N GLU A 110 -25.98 -18.48 24.43
CA GLU A 110 -25.32 -18.43 23.12
C GLU A 110 -24.65 -17.07 22.91
N VAL A 111 -23.63 -17.05 22.04
CA VAL A 111 -22.92 -15.82 21.68
C VAL A 111 -23.93 -14.85 21.08
N THR A 112 -24.03 -13.65 21.66
CA THR A 112 -25.05 -12.67 21.30
C THR A 112 -24.41 -11.30 21.07
N ALA A 113 -24.78 -10.61 20.00
CA ALA A 113 -24.32 -9.26 19.73
C ALA A 113 -24.69 -8.30 20.87
N GLY A 114 -23.75 -7.44 21.26
CA GLY A 114 -23.87 -6.54 22.40
C GLY A 114 -23.43 -7.11 23.75
N TYR A 115 -23.05 -8.40 23.81
CA TYR A 115 -22.50 -9.04 25.00
C TYR A 115 -21.00 -9.33 24.85
N TYR A 116 -20.38 -9.73 25.96
CA TYR A 116 -19.00 -10.19 25.97
C TYR A 116 -18.94 -11.69 25.65
N ALA A 117 -17.85 -12.08 25.00
CA ALA A 117 -17.47 -13.46 24.79
C ALA A 117 -16.01 -13.64 25.19
N VAL A 118 -15.65 -14.87 25.57
CA VAL A 118 -14.28 -15.27 25.82
C VAL A 118 -13.81 -16.16 24.69
N VAL A 119 -12.56 -15.98 24.26
CA VAL A 119 -11.92 -16.91 23.31
C VAL A 119 -11.66 -18.23 24.02
N ALA A 120 -12.20 -19.32 23.49
CA ALA A 120 -12.11 -20.65 24.08
C ALA A 120 -11.94 -21.72 22.99
N ASN A 121 -11.56 -22.93 23.39
CA ASN A 121 -11.42 -24.09 22.50
C ASN A 121 -10.29 -23.92 21.46
N THR A 122 -9.20 -23.25 21.84
CA THR A 122 -8.05 -23.03 20.95
C THR A 122 -6.78 -23.78 21.37
N ASP A 123 -6.85 -24.65 22.38
CA ASP A 123 -5.73 -25.45 22.92
C ASP A 123 -4.48 -24.60 23.27
N GLY A 124 -4.68 -23.34 23.67
CA GLY A 124 -3.65 -22.36 24.00
C GLY A 124 -3.03 -21.63 22.81
N ILE A 125 -3.51 -21.87 21.58
CA ILE A 125 -2.96 -21.25 20.35
C ILE A 125 -3.59 -19.87 20.09
N GLY A 126 -4.80 -19.63 20.58
CA GLY A 126 -5.59 -18.44 20.29
C GLY A 126 -6.34 -18.55 18.96
N VAL A 127 -7.20 -17.55 18.70
CA VAL A 127 -8.06 -17.50 17.53
C VAL A 127 -7.66 -16.39 16.57
N SER A 128 -7.72 -16.67 15.27
CA SER A 128 -7.45 -15.67 14.23
C SER A 128 -8.56 -14.62 14.13
N VAL A 129 -8.21 -13.35 14.33
CA VAL A 129 -9.08 -12.19 14.10
C VAL A 129 -8.82 -11.66 12.69
N ARG A 130 -9.84 -11.65 11.84
CA ARG A 130 -9.72 -11.34 10.41
C ARG A 130 -10.48 -10.08 10.01
N GLY A 131 -10.12 -9.48 8.89
CA GLY A 131 -10.78 -8.27 8.38
C GLY A 131 -12.18 -8.48 7.79
N GLY A 132 -12.70 -9.71 7.80
CA GLY A 132 -14.08 -10.00 7.44
C GLY A 132 -14.43 -11.47 7.69
N PRO A 133 -15.69 -11.84 7.46
CA PRO A 133 -16.25 -13.15 7.76
C PRO A 133 -15.80 -14.18 6.73
N SER A 134 -14.50 -14.49 6.68
CA SER A 134 -13.98 -15.54 5.79
C SER A 134 -12.56 -15.93 6.18
N THR A 135 -12.21 -17.20 5.96
CA THR A 135 -10.85 -17.70 6.13
C THR A 135 -9.87 -17.15 5.09
N SER A 136 -10.36 -16.63 3.96
CA SER A 136 -9.53 -15.99 2.93
C SER A 136 -9.23 -14.52 3.20
N ASN A 137 -9.91 -13.91 4.18
CA ASN A 137 -9.68 -12.50 4.50
C ASN A 137 -8.38 -12.31 5.26
N THR A 138 -7.80 -11.11 5.12
CA THR A 138 -6.55 -10.71 5.77
C THR A 138 -6.63 -10.94 7.27
N LEU A 139 -5.62 -11.61 7.81
CA LEU A 139 -5.42 -11.75 9.26
C LEU A 139 -5.01 -10.39 9.82
N ILE A 140 -5.81 -9.88 10.76
CA ILE A 140 -5.50 -8.63 11.47
C ILE A 140 -4.59 -8.95 12.65
N THR A 141 -5.04 -9.86 13.51
CA THR A 141 -4.32 -10.27 14.73
C THR A 141 -4.75 -11.66 15.17
N VAL A 142 -4.13 -12.18 16.22
CA VAL A 142 -4.55 -13.40 16.93
C VAL A 142 -4.94 -12.98 18.34
N ALA A 143 -6.14 -13.36 18.77
CA ALA A 143 -6.58 -13.18 20.14
C ALA A 143 -6.23 -14.43 20.94
N ASP A 144 -5.54 -14.26 22.07
CA ASP A 144 -5.12 -15.36 22.93
C ASP A 144 -6.32 -16.10 23.55
N GLU A 145 -6.13 -17.35 23.95
CA GLU A 145 -7.16 -18.07 24.70
C GLU A 145 -7.43 -17.40 26.05
N GLY A 146 -8.71 -17.33 26.43
CA GLY A 146 -9.15 -16.60 27.62
C GLY A 146 -9.29 -15.09 27.41
N ALA A 147 -8.93 -14.55 26.24
CA ALA A 147 -9.14 -13.14 25.95
C ALA A 147 -10.62 -12.79 25.93
N ILE A 148 -11.00 -11.72 26.64
CA ILE A 148 -12.36 -11.20 26.63
C ILE A 148 -12.52 -10.25 25.44
N VAL A 149 -13.55 -10.50 24.64
CA VAL A 149 -13.89 -9.70 23.47
C VAL A 149 -15.35 -9.24 23.55
N LEU A 150 -15.61 -8.04 23.04
CA LEU A 150 -16.98 -7.53 22.91
C LEU A 150 -17.54 -7.95 21.55
N VAL A 151 -18.67 -8.64 21.53
CA VAL A 151 -19.36 -9.01 20.29
C VAL A 151 -20.14 -7.80 19.80
N LEU A 152 -19.76 -7.28 18.63
CA LEU A 152 -20.38 -6.11 18.01
C LEU A 152 -21.55 -6.52 17.11
N ASP A 153 -21.37 -7.55 16.29
CA ASP A 153 -22.33 -7.96 15.26
C ASP A 153 -22.14 -9.45 14.88
N GLY A 154 -23.10 -10.00 14.13
CA GLY A 154 -23.14 -11.39 13.70
C GLY A 154 -24.40 -12.14 14.17
N PRO A 155 -24.58 -13.42 13.80
CA PRO A 155 -23.63 -14.25 13.07
C PRO A 155 -23.75 -14.08 11.54
N GLU A 156 -22.61 -14.01 10.86
CA GLU A 156 -22.53 -14.08 9.40
C GLU A 156 -21.99 -15.43 8.94
N SER A 157 -22.72 -16.13 8.07
CA SER A 157 -22.33 -17.47 7.60
C SER A 157 -21.40 -17.41 6.39
N ALA A 158 -20.17 -17.90 6.54
CA ALA A 158 -19.20 -17.96 5.45
C ALA A 158 -18.14 -19.06 5.64
N ASN A 159 -17.73 -19.70 4.54
CA ASN A 159 -16.76 -20.79 4.54
C ASN A 159 -17.06 -21.88 5.58
N THR A 160 -18.33 -22.22 5.77
CA THR A 160 -18.83 -23.24 6.73
C THR A 160 -18.74 -22.84 8.21
N PHE A 161 -18.33 -21.61 8.51
CA PHE A 161 -18.30 -21.08 9.88
C PHE A 161 -19.31 -19.95 10.06
N LEU A 162 -19.80 -19.81 11.29
CA LEU A 162 -20.51 -18.63 11.75
C LEU A 162 -19.48 -17.63 12.26
N TRP A 163 -19.43 -16.46 11.66
CA TRP A 163 -18.49 -15.40 12.00
C TRP A 163 -19.19 -14.35 12.84
N TRP A 164 -18.47 -13.89 13.86
CA TRP A 164 -18.91 -12.82 14.74
C TRP A 164 -17.91 -11.68 14.63
N GLN A 165 -18.45 -10.47 14.48
CA GLN A 165 -17.64 -9.27 14.57
C GLN A 165 -17.39 -8.98 16.04
N VAL A 166 -16.13 -8.88 16.41
CA VAL A 166 -15.69 -8.66 17.78
C VAL A 166 -14.74 -7.47 17.87
N ARG A 167 -14.71 -6.85 19.04
CA ARG A 167 -13.75 -5.82 19.43
C ARG A 167 -12.91 -6.32 20.60
N LEU A 168 -11.60 -6.29 20.43
CA LEU A 168 -10.64 -6.61 21.48
C LEU A 168 -10.50 -5.45 22.47
N GLU A 169 -9.88 -5.71 23.62
CA GLU A 169 -9.65 -4.70 24.67
C GLU A 169 -8.78 -3.52 24.19
N ASP A 170 -7.87 -3.77 23.25
CA ASP A 170 -7.04 -2.75 22.60
C ASP A 170 -7.81 -1.86 21.60
N GLY A 171 -9.09 -2.15 21.37
CA GLY A 171 -9.94 -1.46 20.40
C GLY A 171 -9.85 -2.02 18.98
N THR A 172 -9.04 -3.05 18.74
CA THR A 172 -8.94 -3.70 17.43
C THR A 172 -10.25 -4.42 17.11
N GLU A 173 -10.82 -4.13 15.95
CA GLU A 173 -12.03 -4.79 15.46
C GLU A 173 -11.70 -5.82 14.39
N GLY A 174 -12.44 -6.93 14.40
CA GLY A 174 -12.34 -7.92 13.35
C GLY A 174 -13.37 -9.02 13.52
N TRP A 175 -13.19 -10.08 12.74
CA TRP A 175 -14.12 -11.19 12.63
C TRP A 175 -13.46 -12.48 13.12
N VAL A 176 -14.20 -13.21 13.94
CA VAL A 176 -13.76 -14.45 14.58
C VAL A 176 -14.80 -15.53 14.34
N ALA A 177 -14.35 -16.78 14.16
CA ALA A 177 -15.27 -17.92 14.03
C ALA A 177 -15.89 -18.24 15.39
N GLY A 178 -17.22 -18.28 15.45
CA GLY A 178 -18.01 -18.45 16.68
C GLY A 178 -17.82 -19.78 17.40
N GLN A 179 -17.27 -20.80 16.74
CA GLN A 179 -16.90 -22.06 17.39
C GLN A 179 -15.79 -21.90 18.45
N PHE A 180 -15.04 -20.79 18.39
CA PHE A 180 -13.97 -20.45 19.33
C PHE A 180 -14.37 -19.31 20.28
N LEU A 181 -15.67 -19.02 20.38
CA LEU A 181 -16.21 -18.00 21.26
C LEU A 181 -17.19 -18.65 22.24
N GLU A 182 -16.98 -18.41 23.53
CA GLU A 182 -17.91 -18.79 24.57
C GLU A 182 -18.56 -17.53 25.17
N PRO A 183 -19.87 -17.53 25.44
CA PRO A 183 -20.53 -16.40 26.08
C PRO A 183 -19.93 -16.10 27.45
N ALA A 184 -19.66 -14.83 27.72
CA ALA A 184 -19.12 -14.39 29.00
C ALA A 184 -19.97 -13.26 29.59
N ALA A 185 -20.09 -13.24 30.92
CA ALA A 185 -20.63 -12.09 31.61
C ALA A 185 -19.67 -10.90 31.44
N LYS A 186 -20.22 -9.68 31.50
CA LYS A 186 -19.40 -8.48 31.44
C LYS A 186 -18.39 -8.48 32.62
N PRO A 187 -17.08 -8.34 32.35
CA PRO A 187 -16.06 -8.22 33.41
C PRO A 187 -16.16 -6.91 34.19
#